data_AF-A0A1V5YZH4-F1
#
_entry.id   AF-A0A1V5YZH4-F1
#
_cell.length_a   1.000
_cell.length_b   1.000
_cell.length_c   1.000
_cell.angle_alpha   90.00
_cell.angle_beta   90.00
_cell.angle_gamma   90.00
#
_symmetry.space_group_name_H-M   'P 1'
#
loop_
_entity.id
_entity.type
_entity.pdbx_description
1 polymer ?
#
loop_
_entity_poly.entity_id
_entity_poly.type
_entity_poly.pdbx_seq_one_letter_code
_entity_poly.pdbx_strand_id
1 'polypeptide(L)'
;MIPVHPAQNDTTQPPYRAKIGENESMVKFSKLMTVSLALLLVVGMMAGCQRKKPLDTFTNLDDQSGLGSERTTGDGLPGMDLESLLFEPGSKYGLQTVYFDYNSDALRGDAMDTLRSNAEKIKQVPGVVIQIAGHCDERGTQEYNMALGERRALAVRQYLIQLGVSGDRIVTISYGKEFPAAVGSNEAAWSKNRRAEFNRAR
;
A
#
# COMPACT_ATOMS: atom_id res chain seq x y z
N MET A 1 -31.88 55.97 -5.83
CA MET A 1 -30.50 56.50 -5.88
C MET A 1 -29.77 56.06 -4.62
N ILE A 2 -28.85 55.11 -4.75
CA ILE A 2 -28.02 54.59 -3.65
C ILE A 2 -26.58 54.88 -4.08
N PRO A 3 -25.78 55.64 -3.31
CA PRO A 3 -24.41 55.94 -3.69
C PRO A 3 -23.49 54.74 -3.44
N VAL A 4 -22.79 54.38 -4.50
CA VAL A 4 -21.63 53.47 -4.56
C VAL A 4 -20.46 54.09 -3.80
N HIS A 5 -19.94 53.39 -2.79
CA HIS A 5 -18.66 53.71 -2.16
C HIS A 5 -17.56 52.79 -2.73
N PRO A 6 -16.40 53.31 -3.13
CA PRO A 6 -15.35 52.53 -3.78
C PRO A 6 -14.44 51.79 -2.78
N ALA A 7 -13.98 50.62 -3.23
CA ALA A 7 -13.00 49.75 -2.58
C ALA A 7 -11.65 50.45 -2.37
N GLN A 8 -11.07 50.28 -1.17
CA GLN A 8 -9.69 50.65 -0.89
C GLN A 8 -8.83 49.39 -0.79
N ASN A 9 -7.83 49.35 -1.67
CA ASN A 9 -6.78 48.35 -1.82
C ASN A 9 -5.71 48.58 -0.74
N ASP A 10 -5.65 47.70 0.26
CA ASP A 10 -4.61 47.72 1.31
C ASP A 10 -3.39 46.91 0.86
N THR A 11 -2.47 47.60 0.19
CA THR A 11 -1.12 47.11 -0.10
C THR A 11 -0.13 47.78 0.85
N THR A 12 0.08 47.20 2.04
CA THR A 12 1.21 47.54 2.90
C THR A 12 1.79 46.31 3.64
N GLN A 13 2.39 45.38 2.90
CA GLN A 13 3.35 44.43 3.50
C GLN A 13 4.75 45.08 3.60
N PRO A 14 5.41 45.07 4.78
CA PRO A 14 6.80 45.51 4.91
C PRO A 14 7.80 44.48 4.36
N PRO A 15 8.98 44.90 3.86
CA PRO A 15 9.91 44.03 3.15
C PRO A 15 10.65 43.04 4.06
N TYR A 16 10.79 41.81 3.57
CA TYR A 16 11.59 40.72 4.12
C TYR A 16 13.07 41.12 4.20
N ARG A 17 13.55 41.41 5.42
CA ARG A 17 14.96 41.74 5.69
C ARG A 17 15.76 40.45 5.79
N ALA A 18 16.63 40.23 4.81
CA ALA A 18 17.72 39.27 4.88
C ALA A 18 18.59 39.52 6.12
N LYS A 19 18.90 38.46 6.88
CA LYS A 19 20.03 38.43 7.81
C LYS A 19 20.96 37.29 7.44
N ILE A 20 22.11 37.71 6.91
CA ILE A 20 23.36 36.98 6.82
C ILE A 20 23.80 36.68 8.26
N GLY A 21 24.10 35.42 8.53
CA GLY A 21 24.68 34.94 9.79
C GLY A 21 25.79 33.97 9.43
N GLU A 22 27.00 34.50 9.35
CA GLU A 22 28.26 33.76 9.27
C GLU A 22 28.56 33.16 10.64
N ASN A 23 28.85 31.86 10.69
CA ASN A 23 29.52 31.24 11.83
C ASN A 23 30.44 30.14 11.32
N GLU A 24 31.50 30.58 10.65
CA GLU A 24 32.76 29.85 10.60
C GLU A 24 33.52 30.08 11.91
N SER A 25 33.64 29.06 12.74
CA SER A 25 34.79 28.88 13.64
C SER A 25 34.77 27.43 14.11
N MET A 26 35.75 26.64 13.66
CA MET A 26 36.95 26.37 14.46
C MET A 26 36.81 25.06 15.25
N VAL A 27 36.92 23.94 14.53
CA VAL A 27 37.51 22.71 15.09
C VAL A 27 38.59 22.23 14.11
N LYS A 28 39.64 23.04 13.98
CA LYS A 28 40.96 22.58 13.52
C LYS A 28 41.65 21.94 14.72
N PHE A 29 41.30 20.70 15.04
CA PHE A 29 42.08 19.88 15.97
C PHE A 29 42.47 18.57 15.31
N SER A 30 43.77 18.51 15.00
CA SER A 30 44.59 17.31 14.88
C SER A 30 44.40 16.41 13.65
N LYS A 31 45.02 16.82 12.54
CA LYS A 31 45.75 15.89 11.66
C LYS A 31 47.09 15.57 12.33
N LEU A 32 47.14 14.55 13.19
CA LEU A 32 48.40 13.89 13.59
C LEU A 32 48.08 12.57 14.33
N MET A 33 47.84 11.48 13.60
CA MET A 33 48.09 10.10 14.06
C MET A 33 47.84 9.12 12.90
N THR A 34 48.64 9.22 11.85
CA THR A 34 48.97 8.06 11.02
C THR A 34 50.11 7.32 11.70
N VAL A 35 49.95 6.01 11.95
CA VAL A 35 50.93 4.91 11.82
C VAL A 35 50.47 3.78 12.74
N SER A 36 49.89 2.73 12.16
CA SER A 36 50.08 1.33 12.58
C SER A 36 49.46 0.41 11.52
N LEU A 37 50.31 0.11 10.55
CA LEU A 37 50.21 -0.94 9.54
C LEU A 37 50.79 -2.23 10.15
N ALA A 38 50.05 -3.34 10.11
CA ALA A 38 50.53 -4.73 9.92
C ALA A 38 49.32 -5.69 10.07
N LEU A 39 48.76 -6.27 9.00
CA LEU A 39 49.23 -7.39 8.17
C LEU A 39 49.03 -8.78 8.82
N LEU A 40 48.13 -9.60 8.22
CA LEU A 40 48.20 -11.05 7.95
C LEU A 40 46.78 -11.56 7.57
N LEU A 41 46.37 -11.58 6.29
CA LEU A 41 46.54 -12.61 5.23
C LEU A 41 45.97 -14.02 5.53
N VAL A 42 44.84 -14.29 4.85
CA VAL A 42 44.48 -15.49 4.03
C VAL A 42 44.29 -16.84 4.73
N VAL A 43 43.05 -17.36 4.69
CA VAL A 43 42.69 -18.62 3.98
C VAL A 43 41.24 -18.52 3.48
N GLY A 44 41.05 -18.61 2.16
CA GLY A 44 39.75 -18.88 1.54
C GLY A 44 39.91 -20.00 0.53
N MET A 45 39.14 -21.08 0.67
CA MET A 45 38.81 -22.06 -0.38
C MET A 45 37.52 -22.78 0.02
N MET A 46 36.37 -22.32 -0.48
CA MET A 46 35.14 -23.12 -0.55
C MET A 46 34.89 -23.45 -2.02
N ALA A 47 35.33 -24.63 -2.43
CA ALA A 47 34.98 -25.26 -3.69
C ALA A 47 33.75 -26.14 -3.46
N GLY A 48 32.74 -26.04 -4.34
CA GLY A 48 31.70 -27.07 -4.41
C GLY A 48 30.35 -26.64 -4.96
N CYS A 49 30.27 -26.28 -6.23
CA CYS A 49 29.02 -26.41 -6.98
C CYS A 49 28.70 -27.90 -7.20
N GLN A 50 27.51 -28.36 -6.82
CA GLN A 50 26.87 -29.48 -7.52
C GLN A 50 25.54 -29.03 -8.10
N ARG A 51 25.57 -28.71 -9.40
CA ARG A 51 24.40 -28.90 -10.27
C ARG A 51 24.23 -30.40 -10.47
N LYS A 52 23.09 -30.97 -10.07
CA LYS A 52 22.56 -32.20 -10.64
C LYS A 52 21.25 -31.87 -11.36
N LYS A 53 21.26 -32.08 -12.68
CA LYS A 53 20.13 -32.58 -13.50
C LYS A 53 20.73 -33.78 -14.26
N PRO A 54 20.02 -34.86 -14.63
CA PRO A 54 18.58 -34.99 -14.97
C PRO A 54 17.92 -36.07 -14.09
N LEU A 55 16.65 -36.46 -14.16
CA LEU A 55 15.78 -36.79 -15.29
C LEU A 55 14.35 -36.97 -14.73
N ASP A 56 13.38 -36.86 -15.64
CA ASP A 56 11.93 -36.88 -15.46
C ASP A 56 11.39 -38.02 -14.60
N THR A 57 10.46 -37.70 -13.70
CA THR A 57 9.46 -38.65 -13.20
C THR A 57 8.20 -37.86 -12.82
N PHE A 58 7.21 -37.96 -13.70
CA PHE A 58 5.81 -37.75 -13.34
C PHE A 58 5.42 -38.81 -12.31
N THR A 59 5.31 -38.42 -11.05
CA THR A 59 4.50 -39.15 -10.06
C THR A 59 3.86 -38.14 -9.12
N ASN A 60 2.54 -38.07 -9.20
CA ASN A 60 1.69 -37.61 -8.11
C ASN A 60 2.04 -38.41 -6.85
N LEU A 61 2.41 -37.73 -5.77
CA LEU A 61 2.18 -38.19 -4.41
C LEU A 61 1.95 -36.95 -3.55
N ASP A 62 0.77 -36.94 -2.93
CA ASP A 62 0.34 -36.04 -1.89
C ASP A 62 1.32 -36.06 -0.70
N ASP A 63 1.72 -34.89 -0.19
CA ASP A 63 2.04 -34.75 1.23
C ASP A 63 1.84 -33.31 1.72
N GLN A 64 1.04 -33.18 2.78
CA GLN A 64 0.65 -31.96 3.47
C GLN A 64 1.67 -31.69 4.58
N SER A 65 2.34 -30.53 4.55
CA SER A 65 2.83 -29.89 5.77
C SER A 65 3.01 -28.36 5.62
N GLY A 66 1.95 -27.64 6.02
CA GLY A 66 2.01 -26.54 6.99
C GLY A 66 3.02 -25.40 6.79
N LEU A 67 2.69 -24.45 5.93
CA LEU A 67 2.63 -23.02 6.28
C LEU A 67 1.73 -22.34 5.24
N GLY A 68 0.47 -22.09 5.62
CA GLY A 68 -0.56 -21.55 4.73
C GLY A 68 -0.24 -20.13 4.28
N SER A 69 0.48 -19.99 3.16
CA SER A 69 0.41 -18.80 2.33
C SER A 69 -0.94 -18.82 1.62
N GLU A 70 -2.00 -18.43 2.32
CA GLU A 70 -3.31 -18.14 1.72
C GLU A 70 -3.15 -16.98 0.73
N ARG A 71 -2.79 -17.31 -0.52
CA ARG A 71 -3.08 -16.47 -1.67
C ARG A 71 -4.56 -16.67 -1.97
N THR A 72 -5.42 -15.84 -1.38
CA THR A 72 -6.82 -15.77 -1.77
C THR A 72 -6.97 -14.91 -3.02
N THR A 73 -6.41 -15.38 -4.13
CA THR A 73 -6.92 -15.01 -5.44
C THR A 73 -8.16 -15.88 -5.64
N GLY A 74 -9.35 -15.36 -5.37
CA GLY A 74 -10.62 -15.99 -5.75
C GLY A 74 -11.11 -17.24 -5.02
N ASP A 75 -10.26 -18.10 -4.46
CA ASP A 75 -10.66 -19.49 -4.11
C ASP A 75 -10.85 -19.78 -2.60
N GLY A 76 -11.09 -18.75 -1.78
CA GLY A 76 -11.04 -18.87 -0.32
C GLY A 76 -12.37 -18.99 0.43
N LEU A 77 -13.52 -18.90 -0.23
CA LEU A 77 -14.82 -18.92 0.46
C LEU A 77 -15.46 -20.31 0.39
N PRO A 78 -15.65 -21.03 1.51
CA PRO A 78 -16.45 -22.26 1.51
C PRO A 78 -17.92 -21.92 1.20
N GLY A 79 -18.40 -22.36 0.03
CA GLY A 79 -19.83 -22.41 -0.30
C GLY A 79 -20.47 -21.13 -0.84
N MET A 80 -19.68 -20.11 -1.23
CA MET A 80 -20.20 -18.95 -1.96
C MET A 80 -19.70 -18.94 -3.40
N ASP A 81 -20.64 -19.03 -4.35
CA ASP A 81 -20.36 -18.77 -5.76
C ASP A 81 -20.09 -17.27 -5.94
N LEU A 82 -18.81 -16.90 -5.89
CA LEU A 82 -18.35 -15.52 -6.01
C LEU A 82 -18.78 -14.88 -7.35
N GLU A 83 -19.01 -15.69 -8.37
CA GLU A 83 -19.46 -15.24 -9.70
C GLU A 83 -20.95 -14.86 -9.70
N SER A 84 -21.75 -15.46 -8.79
CA SER A 84 -23.13 -15.06 -8.53
C SER A 84 -23.28 -13.81 -7.66
N LEU A 85 -22.23 -13.45 -6.90
CA LEU A 85 -22.24 -12.28 -6.04
C LEU A 85 -21.98 -11.02 -6.87
N LEU A 86 -23.08 -10.37 -7.29
CA LEU A 86 -23.01 -9.03 -7.86
C LEU A 86 -22.59 -8.04 -6.77
N PHE A 87 -21.40 -7.44 -6.95
CA PHE A 87 -20.85 -6.44 -6.04
C PHE A 87 -21.24 -5.03 -6.46
N GLU A 88 -21.71 -4.24 -5.51
CA GLU A 88 -22.08 -2.83 -5.68
C GLU A 88 -21.14 -1.92 -4.88
N PRO A 89 -20.90 -0.66 -5.30
CA PRO A 89 -20.05 0.26 -4.55
C PRO A 89 -20.44 0.40 -3.07
N GLY A 90 -19.49 0.10 -2.19
CA GLY A 90 -19.67 0.12 -0.74
C GLY A 90 -19.90 1.52 -0.17
N SER A 91 -19.56 2.57 -0.93
CA SER A 91 -19.79 3.97 -0.56
C SER A 91 -21.26 4.29 -0.31
N LYS A 92 -22.19 3.64 -1.02
CA LYS A 92 -23.65 3.73 -0.78
C LYS A 92 -24.03 3.28 0.64
N TYR A 93 -23.24 2.39 1.23
CA TYR A 93 -23.43 1.87 2.58
C TYR A 93 -22.49 2.54 3.59
N GLY A 94 -21.87 3.66 3.20
CA GLY A 94 -20.97 4.44 4.05
C GLY A 94 -19.58 3.82 4.22
N LEU A 95 -19.20 2.79 3.46
CA LEU A 95 -17.82 2.30 3.48
C LEU A 95 -16.92 3.26 2.72
N GLN A 96 -15.80 3.62 3.33
CA GLN A 96 -14.89 4.63 2.83
C GLN A 96 -13.63 4.01 2.22
N THR A 97 -13.17 4.57 1.10
CA THR A 97 -11.93 4.18 0.43
C THR A 97 -10.71 4.45 1.31
N VAL A 98 -9.71 3.57 1.23
CA VAL A 98 -8.41 3.72 1.89
C VAL A 98 -7.34 4.08 0.87
N TYR A 99 -6.39 4.96 1.24
CA TYR A 99 -5.32 5.44 0.35
C TYR A 99 -3.94 5.07 0.87
N PHE A 100 -3.00 4.90 -0.07
CA PHE A 100 -1.64 4.44 0.18
C PHE A 100 -0.60 5.42 -0.35
N ASP A 101 0.57 5.39 0.28
CA ASP A 101 1.75 6.08 -0.23
C ASP A 101 2.28 5.44 -1.52
N TYR A 102 3.15 6.18 -2.20
CA TYR A 102 3.82 5.68 -3.38
C TYR A 102 4.60 4.40 -3.06
N ASN A 103 4.47 3.41 -3.93
CA ASN A 103 5.17 2.13 -3.84
C ASN A 103 4.99 1.38 -2.50
N SER A 104 3.85 1.58 -1.83
CA SER A 104 3.59 1.02 -0.50
C SER A 104 2.21 0.36 -0.42
N ASP A 105 2.16 -0.72 0.36
CA ASP A 105 0.95 -1.37 0.87
C ASP A 105 0.78 -1.18 2.40
N ALA A 106 1.66 -0.39 3.04
CA ALA A 106 1.55 -0.07 4.45
C ALA A 106 0.34 0.84 4.73
N LEU A 107 -0.41 0.50 5.78
CA LEU A 107 -1.54 1.30 6.25
C LEU A 107 -1.03 2.51 7.05
N ARG A 108 -1.38 3.71 6.57
CA ARG A 108 -1.15 4.97 7.29
C ARG A 108 -2.14 5.13 8.46
N GLY A 109 -1.90 6.08 9.35
CA GLY A 109 -2.78 6.34 10.50
C GLY A 109 -4.22 6.67 10.12
N ASP A 110 -4.42 7.52 9.11
CA ASP A 110 -5.73 7.89 8.56
C ASP A 110 -6.45 6.71 7.90
N ALA A 111 -5.70 5.84 7.22
CA ALA A 111 -6.21 4.57 6.69
C ALA A 111 -6.72 3.68 7.83
N MET A 112 -5.97 3.55 8.92
CA MET A 112 -6.39 2.77 10.09
C MET A 112 -7.64 3.37 10.76
N ASP A 113 -7.74 4.69 10.89
CA ASP A 113 -8.93 5.38 11.41
C ASP A 113 -10.17 5.11 10.53
N THR A 114 -9.98 5.17 9.21
CA THR A 114 -11.02 4.84 8.23
C THR A 114 -11.46 3.38 8.35
N LEU A 115 -10.52 2.45 8.50
CA LEU A 115 -10.81 1.03 8.61
C LEU A 115 -11.53 0.67 9.90
N ARG A 116 -11.22 1.34 11.02
CA ARG A 116 -12.00 1.24 12.26
C ARG A 116 -13.47 1.61 12.02
N SER A 117 -13.70 2.73 11.34
CA SER A 117 -15.07 3.18 11.01
C SER A 117 -15.79 2.22 10.06
N ASN A 118 -15.10 1.68 9.06
CA ASN A 118 -15.65 0.68 8.14
C ASN A 118 -15.96 -0.64 8.86
N ALA A 119 -15.09 -1.11 9.75
CA ALA A 119 -15.29 -2.34 10.51
C ALA A 119 -16.58 -2.30 11.34
N GLU A 120 -16.87 -1.19 12.01
CA GLU A 120 -18.12 -1.01 12.75
C GLU A 120 -19.35 -1.12 11.84
N LYS A 121 -19.33 -0.47 10.67
CA LYS A 121 -20.42 -0.53 9.68
C LYS A 121 -20.62 -1.95 9.13
N ILE A 122 -19.53 -2.67 8.85
CA ILE A 122 -19.59 -4.05 8.36
C ILE A 122 -20.19 -4.98 9.43
N LYS A 123 -19.80 -4.80 10.69
CA LYS A 123 -20.32 -5.60 11.82
C LYS A 123 -21.81 -5.37 12.08
N GLN A 124 -22.34 -4.19 11.78
CA GLN A 124 -23.77 -3.86 11.94
C GLN A 124 -24.70 -4.59 10.95
N VAL A 125 -24.16 -5.18 9.89
CA VAL A 125 -24.96 -5.93 8.89
C VAL A 125 -24.53 -7.40 8.91
N PRO A 126 -25.17 -8.27 9.70
CA PRO A 126 -24.82 -9.69 9.77
C PRO A 126 -24.88 -10.36 8.40
N GLY A 127 -23.93 -11.24 8.11
CA GLY A 127 -23.88 -11.99 6.85
C GLY A 127 -23.48 -11.20 5.61
N VAL A 128 -23.28 -9.87 5.67
CA VAL A 128 -22.81 -9.14 4.48
C VAL A 128 -21.41 -9.57 4.09
N VAL A 129 -21.23 -9.83 2.80
CA VAL A 129 -19.94 -10.08 2.15
C VAL A 129 -19.44 -8.80 1.50
N ILE A 130 -18.17 -8.50 1.74
CA ILE A 130 -17.48 -7.30 1.25
C ILE A 130 -16.32 -7.72 0.37
N GLN A 131 -16.22 -7.13 -0.81
CA GLN A 131 -15.03 -7.21 -1.65
C GLN A 131 -14.14 -5.99 -1.42
N ILE A 132 -12.85 -6.24 -1.25
CA ILE A 132 -11.81 -5.21 -1.19
C ILE A 132 -11.05 -5.25 -2.50
N ALA A 133 -11.10 -4.16 -3.25
CA ALA A 133 -10.47 -4.00 -4.55
C ALA A 133 -9.23 -3.13 -4.43
N GLY A 134 -8.04 -3.69 -4.67
CA GLY A 134 -6.76 -2.97 -4.62
C GLY A 134 -6.38 -2.34 -5.95
N HIS A 135 -5.99 -1.07 -5.93
CA HIS A 135 -5.61 -0.29 -7.10
C HIS A 135 -4.24 0.38 -6.94
N CYS A 136 -3.63 0.70 -8.08
CA CYS A 136 -2.38 1.42 -8.20
C CYS A 136 -2.48 2.58 -9.18
N ASP A 137 -1.51 3.51 -9.08
CA ASP A 137 -1.30 4.50 -10.13
C ASP A 137 -0.64 3.88 -11.36
N GLU A 138 -0.55 4.64 -12.45
CA GLU A 138 -0.16 4.10 -13.77
C GLU A 138 1.32 3.68 -13.89
N ARG A 139 2.17 4.09 -12.93
CA ARG A 139 3.62 3.94 -13.02
C ARG A 139 4.04 2.49 -12.74
N GLY A 140 5.03 2.01 -13.47
CA GLY A 140 5.52 0.63 -13.37
C GLY A 140 4.78 -0.35 -14.28
N THR A 141 5.20 -1.62 -14.28
CA THR A 141 4.61 -2.64 -15.16
C THR A 141 3.22 -3.05 -14.69
N GLN A 142 2.46 -3.69 -15.57
CA GLN A 142 1.12 -4.18 -15.23
C GLN A 142 1.19 -5.26 -14.14
N GLU A 143 2.12 -6.20 -14.27
CA GLU A 143 2.33 -7.32 -13.35
C GLU A 143 2.76 -6.82 -11.97
N TYR A 144 3.64 -5.82 -11.93
CA TYR A 144 4.06 -5.20 -10.68
C TYR A 144 2.88 -4.57 -9.96
N ASN A 145 2.06 -3.78 -10.68
CA ASN A 145 0.89 -3.13 -10.10
C ASN A 145 -0.20 -4.12 -9.71
N MET A 146 -0.34 -5.23 -10.46
CA MET A 146 -1.23 -6.31 -10.09
C MET A 146 -0.83 -6.91 -8.74
N ALA A 147 0.46 -7.22 -8.56
CA ALA A 147 0.98 -7.73 -7.29
C ALA A 147 0.90 -6.70 -6.15
N LEU A 148 1.14 -5.41 -6.42
CA LEU A 148 1.04 -4.35 -5.40
C LEU A 148 -0.41 -4.10 -4.98
N GLY A 149 -1.36 -4.09 -5.93
CA GLY A 149 -2.78 -3.98 -5.64
C GLY A 149 -3.27 -5.14 -4.76
N GLU A 150 -2.80 -6.36 -5.03
CA GLU A 150 -3.11 -7.55 -4.23
C GLU A 150 -2.64 -7.37 -2.78
N ARG A 151 -1.38 -6.95 -2.58
CA ARG A 151 -0.84 -6.69 -1.24
C ARG A 151 -1.64 -5.61 -0.49
N ARG A 152 -2.06 -4.55 -1.18
CA ARG A 152 -2.92 -3.50 -0.59
C ARG A 152 -4.27 -4.06 -0.13
N ALA A 153 -4.93 -4.86 -0.96
CA ALA A 153 -6.20 -5.48 -0.61
C ALA A 153 -6.04 -6.44 0.59
N LEU A 154 -4.97 -7.25 0.60
CA LEU A 154 -4.65 -8.16 1.71
C LEU A 154 -4.31 -7.42 3.01
N ALA A 155 -3.57 -6.31 2.95
CA ALA A 155 -3.25 -5.50 4.14
C ALA A 155 -4.53 -4.94 4.79
N VAL A 156 -5.47 -4.45 3.97
CA VAL A 156 -6.79 -3.97 4.42
C VAL A 156 -7.62 -5.12 5.00
N ARG A 157 -7.68 -6.28 4.33
CA ARG A 157 -8.37 -7.48 4.83
C ARG A 157 -7.82 -7.88 6.20
N GLN A 158 -6.51 -8.00 6.33
CA GLN A 158 -5.87 -8.43 7.57
C GLN A 158 -6.17 -7.47 8.72
N TYR A 159 -6.16 -6.17 8.47
CA TYR A 159 -6.49 -5.19 9.50
C TYR A 159 -7.98 -5.23 9.90
N LEU A 160 -8.90 -5.42 8.95
CA LEU A 160 -10.32 -5.61 9.28
C LEU A 160 -10.58 -6.88 10.11
N ILE A 161 -9.84 -7.96 9.83
CA ILE A 161 -9.88 -9.18 10.65
C ILE A 161 -9.41 -8.90 12.07
N GLN A 162 -8.32 -8.15 12.24
CA GLN A 162 -7.85 -7.72 13.57
C GLN A 162 -8.88 -6.86 14.32
N LEU A 163 -9.73 -6.11 13.60
CA LEU A 163 -10.84 -5.33 14.15
C LEU A 163 -12.12 -6.16 14.42
N GLY A 164 -12.06 -7.48 14.19
CA GLY A 164 -13.13 -8.43 14.50
C GLY A 164 -14.13 -8.68 13.37
N VAL A 165 -13.84 -8.29 12.13
CA VAL A 165 -14.64 -8.72 10.97
C VAL A 165 -14.22 -10.15 10.61
N SER A 166 -15.18 -11.08 10.50
CA SER A 166 -14.86 -12.46 10.07
C SER A 166 -14.21 -12.47 8.68
N GLY A 167 -13.12 -13.23 8.52
CA GLY A 167 -12.40 -13.36 7.25
C GLY A 167 -13.26 -13.92 6.13
N ASP A 168 -14.22 -14.80 6.44
CA ASP A 168 -15.16 -15.42 5.48
C ASP A 168 -16.15 -14.42 4.88
N ARG A 169 -16.22 -13.20 5.44
CA ARG A 169 -17.06 -12.11 4.95
C ARG A 169 -16.28 -11.15 4.05
N ILE A 170 -15.00 -11.41 3.82
CA ILE A 170 -14.11 -10.52 3.08
C ILE A 170 -13.46 -11.28 1.94
N VAL A 171 -13.69 -10.81 0.72
CA VAL A 171 -12.95 -11.24 -0.47
C VAL A 171 -12.04 -10.13 -0.96
N THR A 172 -10.94 -10.50 -1.61
CA THR A 172 -9.97 -9.55 -2.16
C THR A 172 -9.86 -9.73 -3.66
N ILE A 173 -9.62 -8.62 -4.36
CA ILE A 173 -9.25 -8.61 -5.76
C ILE A 173 -8.23 -7.50 -6.00
N SER A 174 -7.33 -7.70 -6.94
CA SER A 174 -6.45 -6.65 -7.45
C SER A 174 -6.88 -6.24 -8.84
N TYR A 175 -7.00 -4.94 -9.05
CA TYR A 175 -7.21 -4.33 -10.35
C TYR A 175 -5.93 -3.70 -10.92
N GLY A 176 -4.84 -3.74 -10.15
CA GLY A 176 -3.61 -3.06 -10.50
C GLY A 176 -3.87 -1.62 -10.96
N LYS A 177 -3.45 -1.29 -12.17
CA LYS A 177 -3.59 0.05 -12.75
C LYS A 177 -4.69 0.19 -13.81
N GLU A 178 -5.48 -0.86 -14.04
CA GLU A 178 -6.45 -0.93 -15.15
C GLU A 178 -7.67 -0.03 -14.95
N PHE A 179 -8.05 0.22 -13.68
CA PHE A 179 -9.27 0.95 -13.31
C PHE A 179 -8.93 2.21 -12.48
N PRO A 180 -8.41 3.29 -13.11
CA PRO A 180 -8.06 4.53 -12.41
C PRO A 180 -9.32 5.30 -11.98
N ALA A 181 -9.31 5.82 -10.75
CA ALA A 181 -10.33 6.75 -10.27
C ALA A 181 -10.12 8.19 -10.77
N ALA A 182 -8.86 8.55 -11.05
CA ALA A 182 -8.50 9.83 -11.62
C ALA A 182 -7.56 9.63 -12.81
N VAL A 183 -7.91 10.19 -13.96
CA VAL A 183 -7.05 10.17 -15.14
C VAL A 183 -6.01 11.29 -15.03
N GLY A 184 -4.77 10.99 -15.40
CA GLY A 184 -3.69 11.97 -15.50
C GLY A 184 -2.36 11.47 -14.94
N SER A 185 -1.28 12.05 -15.46
CA SER A 185 0.10 11.67 -15.13
C SER A 185 0.75 12.68 -14.18
N ASN A 186 0.14 12.87 -13.02
CA ASN A 186 0.61 13.78 -11.98
C ASN A 186 0.21 13.30 -10.58
N GLU A 187 0.84 13.85 -9.54
CA GLU A 187 0.63 13.39 -8.16
C GLU A 187 -0.82 13.56 -7.66
N ALA A 188 -1.55 14.57 -8.17
CA ALA A 188 -2.96 14.76 -7.83
C ALA A 188 -3.86 13.62 -8.33
N ALA A 189 -3.52 13.02 -9.48
CA ALA A 189 -4.19 11.82 -9.99
C ALA A 189 -3.65 10.55 -9.34
N TRP A 190 -2.31 10.41 -9.25
CA TRP A 190 -1.68 9.21 -8.72
C TRP A 190 -2.08 8.92 -7.27
N SER A 191 -2.12 9.94 -6.41
CA SER A 191 -2.55 9.79 -5.01
C SER A 191 -3.97 9.25 -4.86
N LYS A 192 -4.88 9.63 -5.77
CA LYS A 192 -6.26 9.09 -5.80
C LYS A 192 -6.29 7.65 -6.30
N ASN A 193 -5.36 7.24 -7.16
CA ASN A 193 -5.35 5.90 -7.74
C ASN A 193 -4.68 4.84 -6.85
N ARG A 194 -3.79 5.24 -5.94
CA ARG A 194 -3.19 4.36 -4.93
C ARG A 194 -4.19 4.12 -3.79
N ARG A 195 -5.12 3.19 -3.99
CA ARG A 195 -6.27 3.00 -3.09
C ARG A 195 -6.72 1.56 -2.94
N ALA A 196 -7.53 1.31 -1.92
CA ALA A 196 -8.39 0.14 -1.79
C ALA A 196 -9.85 0.59 -1.68
N GLU A 197 -10.68 0.09 -2.59
CA GLU A 197 -12.13 0.35 -2.61
C GLU A 197 -12.89 -0.82 -1.99
N PHE A 198 -14.09 -0.52 -1.49
CA PHE A 198 -14.98 -1.51 -0.88
C PHE A 198 -16.21 -1.65 -1.74
N ASN A 199 -16.56 -2.89 -2.06
CA ASN A 199 -17.83 -3.24 -2.69
C ASN A 199 -18.59 -4.21 -1.79
N ARG A 200 -19.92 -4.17 -1.84
CA ARG A 200 -20.80 -5.02 -1.04
C ARG A 200 -21.57 -5.95 -1.98
N ALA A 201 -21.63 -7.24 -1.64
CA ALA A 201 -22.49 -8.18 -2.34
C ALA A 201 -23.98 -7.79 -2.17
N ARG A 202 -24.74 -7.89 -3.25
CA ARG A 202 -26.17 -7.59 -3.30
C ARG A 202 -27.00 -8.58 -2.50
#